data_AF-A0A1Y2KUM1-F1
#
_entry.id   AF-A0A1Y2KUM1-F1
#
_cell.length_a   1.000
_cell.length_b   1.000
_cell.length_c   1.000
_cell.angle_alpha   90.00
_cell.angle_beta   90.00
_cell.angle_gamma   90.00
#
_symmetry.space_group_name_H-M   'P 1'
#
loop_
_entity.id
_entity.type
_entity.pdbx_description
1 polymer ?
#
loop_
_entity_poly.entity_id
_entity_poly.type
_entity_poly.pdbx_seq_one_letter_code
_entity_poly.pdbx_strand_id
1 'polypeptide(L)'
;MHLALLYGAYGWLALIGGMHFTIDVGAQYIRGGRTPGPETTLYFGLNSAFALGQVAFGLLGIWLAWKNPTLLDQPPVMALSLLACLGWLAIAFGTMEYWEPKATTGLFGLILLAAFSTR
;
A
#
# COMPACT_ATOMS: atom_id res chain seq x y z
N MET A 1 3.74 17.26 -14.47
CA MET A 1 4.14 16.87 -13.09
C MET A 1 3.12 15.92 -12.48
N HIS A 2 1.82 16.24 -12.57
CA HIS A 2 0.71 15.39 -12.12
C HIS A 2 0.84 13.89 -12.48
N LEU A 3 0.96 13.54 -13.76
CA LEU A 3 1.02 12.13 -14.20
C LEU A 3 2.23 11.37 -13.63
N ALA A 4 3.39 12.02 -13.51
CA ALA A 4 4.58 11.43 -12.92
C ALA A 4 4.38 11.15 -11.41
N LEU A 5 3.66 12.03 -10.71
CA LEU A 5 3.30 11.84 -9.30
C LEU A 5 2.26 10.73 -9.12
N LEU A 6 1.32 10.55 -10.04
CA LEU A 6 0.40 9.41 -10.02
C LEU A 6 1.16 8.08 -10.19
N TYR A 7 2.04 7.98 -11.18
CA TYR A 7 2.91 6.80 -11.33
C TYR A 7 3.78 6.59 -10.08
N GLY A 8 4.31 7.67 -9.52
CA GLY A 8 5.08 7.63 -8.27
C GLY A 8 4.27 7.11 -7.10
N ALA A 9 3.05 7.59 -6.88
CA ALA A 9 2.19 7.17 -5.77
C ALA A 9 1.81 5.70 -5.87
N TYR A 10 1.25 5.28 -7.01
CA TYR A 10 0.77 3.91 -7.19
C TYR A 10 1.92 2.90 -7.37
N GLY A 11 3.01 3.32 -8.03
CA GLY A 11 4.26 2.56 -8.13
C GLY A 11 4.91 2.34 -6.77
N TRP A 12 4.98 3.40 -5.95
CA TRP A 12 5.46 3.31 -4.58
C TRP A 12 4.63 2.31 -3.78
N LEU A 13 3.30 2.42 -3.80
CA LEU A 13 2.40 1.53 -3.07
C LEU A 13 2.59 0.05 -3.46
N ALA A 14 2.69 -0.24 -4.76
CA ALA A 14 2.94 -1.60 -5.23
C ALA A 14 4.30 -2.15 -4.81
N LEU A 15 5.35 -1.31 -4.90
CA LEU A 15 6.70 -1.68 -4.49
C LEU A 15 6.76 -2.00 -2.99
N ILE A 16 6.26 -1.08 -2.14
CA ILE A 16 6.33 -1.26 -0.68
C ILE A 16 5.45 -2.42 -0.21
N GLY A 17 4.30 -2.65 -0.84
CA GLY A 17 3.48 -3.82 -0.54
C GLY A 17 4.22 -5.13 -0.89
N GLY A 18 4.89 -5.17 -2.05
CA GLY A 18 5.71 -6.32 -2.44
C GLY A 18 6.87 -6.58 -1.48
N MET A 19 7.56 -5.53 -1.04
CA MET A 19 8.63 -5.63 -0.05
C MET A 19 8.10 -6.09 1.32
N HIS A 20 6.99 -5.50 1.79
CA HIS A 20 6.33 -5.89 3.03
C HIS A 20 5.98 -7.38 3.03
N PHE A 21 5.32 -7.87 1.97
CA PHE A 21 5.02 -9.29 1.83
C PHE A 21 6.28 -10.16 1.86
N THR A 22 7.30 -9.78 1.08
CA THR A 22 8.53 -10.57 0.97
C THR A 22 9.26 -10.68 2.30
N ILE A 23 9.30 -9.59 3.07
CA ILE A 23 10.02 -9.52 4.35
C ILE A 23 9.20 -10.16 5.46
N ASP A 24 7.99 -9.68 5.68
CA ASP A 24 7.17 -10.07 6.84
C ASP A 24 6.50 -11.43 6.66
N VAL A 25 6.26 -11.88 5.42
CA VAL A 25 5.64 -13.19 5.17
C VAL A 25 6.66 -14.16 4.59
N GLY A 26 7.19 -13.86 3.40
CA GLY A 26 8.04 -14.79 2.65
C GLY A 26 9.29 -15.20 3.42
N ALA A 27 10.10 -14.23 3.86
CA ALA A 27 11.35 -14.50 4.54
C ALA A 27 11.13 -15.17 5.92
N GLN A 28 10.12 -14.73 6.66
CA GLN A 28 9.75 -15.31 7.95
C GLN A 28 9.28 -16.77 7.82
N TYR A 29 8.47 -17.06 6.80
CA TYR A 29 8.00 -18.41 6.50
C TYR A 29 9.16 -19.35 6.12
N ILE A 30 10.03 -18.91 5.20
CA ILE A 30 11.18 -19.71 4.73
C ILE A 30 12.16 -20.00 5.87
N ARG A 31 12.40 -19.04 6.77
CA ARG A 31 13.31 -19.21 7.91
C ARG A 31 12.73 -20.04 9.05
N GLY A 32 11.43 -20.35 9.02
CA GLY A 32 10.75 -20.93 10.17
C GLY A 32 10.85 -20.01 11.41
N GLY A 33 10.89 -18.69 11.20
CA GLY A 33 11.21 -17.71 12.25
C GLY A 33 10.14 -17.57 13.35
N ARG A 34 8.99 -18.25 13.18
CA ARG A 34 7.87 -18.25 14.13
C ARG A 34 7.36 -19.66 14.38
N THR A 35 7.02 -19.95 15.64
CA THR A 35 6.42 -21.22 16.05
C THR A 35 5.01 -21.36 15.47
N PRO A 36 4.63 -22.51 14.89
CA PRO A 36 3.27 -22.73 14.41
C PRO A 36 2.23 -22.56 15.53
N GLY A 37 1.16 -21.82 15.23
CA GLY A 37 0.09 -21.52 16.18
C GLY A 37 -0.90 -20.49 15.63
N PRO A 38 -2.00 -20.22 16.37
CA PRO A 38 -2.98 -19.20 16.00
C PRO A 38 -2.37 -17.80 15.81
N GLU A 39 -1.41 -17.42 16.65
CA GLU A 39 -0.74 -16.12 16.61
C GLU A 39 0.08 -15.95 15.34
N THR A 40 0.82 -16.99 14.94
CA THR A 40 1.60 -16.99 13.70
C THR A 40 0.69 -16.99 12.47
N THR A 41 -0.43 -17.71 12.51
CA THR A 41 -1.44 -17.69 11.45
C THR A 41 -2.04 -16.30 11.29
N LEU A 42 -2.41 -15.64 12.40
CA LEU A 42 -2.93 -14.29 12.40
C LEU A 42 -1.90 -13.30 11.86
N TYR A 43 -0.65 -13.39 12.31
CA TYR A 43 0.42 -12.53 11.83
C TYR A 43 0.62 -12.68 10.31
N PHE A 44 0.72 -13.89 9.77
CA PHE A 44 0.88 -14.08 8.33
C PHE A 44 -0.35 -13.66 7.55
N GLY A 45 -1.55 -13.95 8.03
CA GLY A 45 -2.80 -13.55 7.38
C GLY A 45 -2.92 -12.02 7.28
N LEU A 46 -2.68 -11.33 8.40
CA LEU A 46 -2.72 -9.87 8.48
C LEU A 46 -1.69 -9.23 7.53
N ASN A 47 -0.42 -9.64 7.62
CA ASN A 47 0.64 -9.06 6.79
C ASN A 47 0.44 -9.39 5.30
N SER A 48 -0.07 -10.59 4.98
CA SER A 48 -0.38 -10.97 3.61
C SER A 48 -1.53 -10.14 3.04
N ALA A 49 -2.64 -9.99 3.77
CA ALA A 49 -3.79 -9.22 3.33
C ALA A 49 -3.46 -7.73 3.19
N PHE A 50 -2.73 -7.17 4.16
CA PHE A 50 -2.23 -5.80 4.12
C PHE A 50 -1.41 -5.55 2.86
N ALA A 51 -0.37 -6.35 2.66
CA ALA A 51 0.56 -6.20 1.55
C ALA A 51 -0.08 -6.46 0.19
N LEU A 52 -0.88 -7.54 0.06
CA LEU A 52 -1.54 -7.88 -1.19
C LEU A 52 -2.55 -6.80 -1.60
N GLY A 53 -3.26 -6.21 -0.63
CA GLY A 53 -4.13 -5.07 -0.89
C GLY A 53 -3.36 -3.88 -1.48
N GLN A 54 -2.20 -3.54 -0.92
CA GLN A 54 -1.34 -2.47 -1.44
C GLN A 54 -0.82 -2.77 -2.85
N VAL A 55 -0.36 -4.01 -3.09
CA VAL A 55 0.11 -4.44 -4.41
C VAL A 55 -1.02 -4.36 -5.44
N ALA A 56 -2.17 -4.94 -5.15
CA ALA A 56 -3.30 -4.96 -6.07
C ALA A 56 -3.79 -3.54 -6.39
N PHE A 57 -3.93 -2.68 -5.37
CA PHE A 57 -4.38 -1.30 -5.57
C PHE A 57 -3.34 -0.44 -6.29
N GLY A 58 -2.06 -0.60 -5.96
CA GLY A 58 -0.95 0.06 -6.65
C GLY A 58 -0.90 -0.34 -8.14
N LEU A 59 -0.96 -1.63 -8.45
CA LEU A 59 -0.98 -2.10 -9.84
C LEU A 59 -2.22 -1.61 -10.61
N LEU A 60 -3.39 -1.61 -9.97
CA LEU A 60 -4.61 -1.05 -10.55
C LEU A 60 -4.44 0.45 -10.87
N GLY A 61 -3.89 1.22 -9.94
CA GLY A 61 -3.64 2.65 -10.14
C GLY A 61 -2.62 2.94 -11.25
N ILE A 62 -1.56 2.16 -11.35
CA ILE A 62 -0.60 2.24 -12.48
C ILE A 62 -1.29 1.94 -13.81
N TRP A 63 -2.11 0.89 -13.84
CA TRP A 63 -2.86 0.51 -15.05
C TRP A 63 -3.85 1.61 -15.46
N LEU A 64 -4.55 2.22 -14.51
CA LEU A 64 -5.45 3.35 -14.75
C LEU A 64 -4.68 4.58 -15.23
N ALA A 65 -3.54 4.92 -14.62
CA ALA A 65 -2.71 6.04 -15.05
C ALA A 65 -2.22 5.85 -16.51
N TRP A 66 -1.95 4.61 -16.91
CA TRP A 66 -1.57 4.29 -18.28
C TRP A 66 -2.76 4.32 -19.26
N LYS A 67 -3.91 3.77 -18.89
CA LYS A 67 -5.05 3.63 -19.81
C LYS A 67 -5.95 4.85 -19.89
N ASN A 68 -6.22 5.49 -18.76
CA ASN A 68 -7.12 6.62 -18.67
C ASN A 68 -6.76 7.51 -17.47
N PRO A 69 -5.72 8.34 -17.58
CA PRO A 69 -5.23 9.15 -16.46
C PRO A 69 -6.27 10.15 -15.94
N THR A 70 -7.16 10.65 -16.79
CA THR A 70 -8.21 11.60 -16.37
C THR A 70 -9.26 10.96 -15.45
N LEU A 71 -9.36 9.64 -15.40
CA LEU A 71 -10.19 8.95 -14.42
C LEU A 71 -9.65 9.15 -12.99
N LEU A 72 -8.32 9.15 -12.83
CA LEU A 72 -7.67 9.34 -11.54
C LEU A 72 -7.83 10.78 -11.01
N ASP A 73 -8.12 11.74 -11.90
CA ASP A 73 -8.41 13.13 -11.53
C ASP A 73 -9.79 13.33 -10.93
N GLN A 74 -10.70 12.37 -11.13
CA GLN A 74 -12.08 12.52 -10.68
C GLN A 74 -12.13 12.54 -9.14
N PRO A 75 -12.86 13.50 -8.53
CA PRO A 75 -12.95 13.61 -7.07
C PRO A 75 -13.33 12.30 -6.34
N PRO A 76 -14.24 11.44 -6.87
CA PRO A 76 -14.54 10.15 -6.26
C PRO A 76 -13.32 9.22 -6.21
N VAL A 77 -12.51 9.17 -7.27
CA VAL A 77 -11.32 8.29 -7.34
C VAL A 77 -10.22 8.77 -6.40
N MET A 78 -10.06 10.09 -6.28
CA MET A 78 -9.23 10.70 -5.24
C MET A 78 -9.71 10.29 -3.84
N ALA A 79 -10.99 10.48 -3.54
CA ALA A 79 -11.55 10.20 -2.23
C ALA A 79 -11.37 8.72 -1.85
N LEU A 80 -11.59 7.80 -2.80
CA LEU A 80 -11.34 6.38 -2.61
C LEU A 80 -9.87 6.07 -2.36
N SER A 81 -8.94 6.70 -3.08
CA SER A 81 -7.50 6.49 -2.89
C SER A 81 -7.02 7.00 -1.53
N LEU A 82 -7.54 8.15 -1.07
CA LEU A 82 -7.28 8.68 0.26
C LEU A 82 -7.90 7.80 1.36
N LEU A 83 -9.13 7.32 1.16
CA LEU A 83 -9.79 6.42 2.09
C LEU A 83 -9.01 5.10 2.21
N ALA A 84 -8.52 4.56 1.10
CA ALA A 84 -7.66 3.38 1.11
C ALA A 84 -6.36 3.64 1.88
N CYS A 85 -5.70 4.79 1.65
CA CYS A 85 -4.53 5.22 2.42
C CYS A 85 -4.81 5.26 3.93
N LEU A 86 -5.92 5.88 4.34
CA LEU A 86 -6.33 5.96 5.74
C LEU A 86 -6.67 4.58 6.31
N GLY A 87 -7.28 3.70 5.52
CA GLY A 87 -7.56 2.31 5.89
C GLY A 87 -6.28 1.52 6.18
N TRP A 88 -5.27 1.61 5.31
CA TRP A 88 -3.97 0.99 5.56
C TRP A 88 -3.27 1.62 6.77
N LEU A 89 -3.31 2.94 6.93
CA LEU A 89 -2.75 3.58 8.14
C LEU A 89 -3.44 3.09 9.40
N ALA A 90 -4.77 3.00 9.42
CA ALA A 90 -5.53 2.49 10.55
C ALA A 90 -5.11 1.05 10.91
N ILE A 91 -4.95 0.18 9.91
CA ILE A 91 -4.44 -1.18 10.11
C ILE A 91 -3.00 -1.13 10.66
N ALA A 92 -2.10 -0.36 10.05
CA ALA A 92 -0.70 -0.27 10.46
C ALA A 92 -0.55 0.25 11.89
N PHE A 93 -1.31 1.28 12.29
CA PHE A 93 -1.29 1.80 13.66
C PHE A 93 -1.96 0.84 14.66
N GLY A 94 -3.04 0.16 14.25
CA GLY A 94 -3.79 -0.72 15.15
C GLY A 94 -3.16 -2.10 15.36
N THR A 95 -2.30 -2.55 14.44
CA THR A 95 -1.86 -3.97 14.42
C THR A 95 -0.36 -4.18 14.23
N MET A 96 0.40 -3.17 13.76
CA MET A 96 1.83 -3.31 13.46
C MET A 96 2.67 -2.48 14.44
N GLU A 97 3.58 -3.14 15.16
CA GLU A 97 4.39 -2.50 16.19
C GLU A 97 5.47 -1.58 15.60
N TYR A 98 6.06 -1.99 14.49
CA TYR A 98 7.16 -1.30 13.81
C TYR A 98 6.66 -0.12 12.96
N TRP A 99 7.56 0.80 12.61
CA TRP A 99 7.18 2.12 12.08
C TRP A 99 7.09 2.13 10.55
N GLU A 100 7.79 1.21 9.88
CA GLU A 100 7.99 1.16 8.45
C GLU A 100 6.66 1.15 7.67
N PRO A 101 5.64 0.33 8.02
CA PRO A 101 4.37 0.30 7.29
C PRO A 101 3.59 1.60 7.43
N LYS A 102 3.73 2.29 8.57
CA LYS A 102 3.08 3.57 8.85
C LYS A 102 3.68 4.67 7.96
N ALA A 103 5.01 4.74 7.90
CA ALA A 103 5.69 5.75 7.10
C ALA A 103 5.60 5.50 5.60
N THR A 104 5.74 4.26 5.13
CA THR A 104 5.64 3.94 3.70
C THR A 104 4.23 4.18 3.18
N THR A 105 3.19 3.81 3.94
CA THR A 105 1.80 4.14 3.62
C THR A 105 1.54 5.64 3.71
N GLY A 106 2.10 6.33 4.71
CA GLY A 106 2.00 7.79 4.83
C GLY A 106 2.60 8.51 3.63
N LEU A 107 3.75 8.05 3.14
CA LEU A 107 4.40 8.61 1.95
C LEU A 107 3.54 8.42 0.69
N PHE A 108 2.85 7.27 0.54
CA PHE A 108 1.85 7.10 -0.52
C PHE A 108 0.79 8.23 -0.47
N GLY A 109 0.21 8.47 0.71
CA GLY A 109 -0.76 9.56 0.90
C GLY A 109 -0.21 10.94 0.56
N LEU A 110 1.03 11.24 0.96
CA LEU A 110 1.69 12.52 0.66
C LEU A 110 1.94 12.71 -0.84
N ILE A 111 2.44 11.68 -1.54
CA ILE A 111 2.65 11.75 -3.00
C ILE A 111 1.31 11.92 -3.72
N LEU A 112 0.27 11.23 -3.25
CA LEU A 112 -1.07 11.33 -3.82
C LEU A 112 -1.65 12.75 -3.66
N LEU A 113 -1.54 13.35 -2.48
CA LEU A 113 -1.93 14.75 -2.24
C LEU A 113 -1.12 15.72 -3.10
N ALA A 114 0.19 15.49 -3.24
CA ALA A 114 1.05 16.28 -4.12
C ALA A 114 0.60 16.17 -5.59
N ALA A 115 0.31 14.97 -6.09
CA ALA A 115 -0.21 14.76 -7.44
C ALA A 115 -1.46 15.63 -7.66
N PHE A 116 -2.36 15.61 -6.69
CA PHE A 116 -3.61 16.34 -6.73
C PHE A 116 -3.50 17.85 -6.62
N SER A 117 -2.44 18.37 -5.99
CA SER A 117 -2.14 19.81 -5.97
C SER A 117 -1.57 20.35 -7.29
N THR A 118 -1.15 19.45 -8.19
CA THR A 118 -0.52 19.80 -9.49
C THR A 118 -1.41 19.53 -10.70
N ARG A 119 -2.71 19.33 -10.46
CA ARG A 119 -3.73 19.15 -11.49
C ARG A 119 -3.93 20.40 -12.32
#